data_AF-A0A929K951-F1
#
_entry.id   AF-A0A929K951-F1
#
_cell.length_a   1.000
_cell.length_b   1.000
_cell.length_c   1.000
_cell.angle_alpha   90.00
_cell.angle_beta   90.00
_cell.angle_gamma   90.00
#
_symmetry.space_group_name_H-M   'P 1'
#
loop_
_entity.id
_entity.type
_entity.pdbx_description
1 polymer ?
#
loop_
_entity_poly.entity_id
_entity_poly.type
_entity_poly.pdbx_seq_one_letter_code
_entity_poly.pdbx_strand_id
1 'polypeptide(L)' 'MKIAWGITGSGDKLTECVTFMEELTKAYNLEVHVYLSKEGVVVLKFYKLLKDVKD' A
#
# COMPACT_ATOMS: atom_id res chain seq x y z
N MET A 1 4.30 -6.79 -15.82
CA MET A 1 3.17 -7.46 -15.14
C MET A 1 2.38 -6.39 -14.37
N LYS A 2 1.05 -6.47 -14.36
CA LYS A 2 0.20 -5.47 -13.68
C LYS A 2 -0.44 -6.09 -12.43
N ILE A 3 -0.45 -5.35 -11.33
CA ILE A 3 -1.00 -5.80 -10.05
C ILE A 3 -1.94 -4.73 -9.50
N ALA A 4 -3.13 -5.14 -9.06
CA ALA A 4 -3.99 -4.31 -8.23
C ALA A 4 -3.70 -4.64 -6.76
N TRP A 5 -3.38 -3.64 -5.95
CA TRP A 5 -3.05 -3.80 -4.54
C TRP A 5 -4.09 -3.12 -3.66
N GLY A 6 -4.93 -3.91 -2.99
CA GLY A 6 -6.00 -3.40 -2.13
C GLY A 6 -5.55 -3.20 -0.68
N ILE A 7 -5.78 -2.02 -0.12
CA ILE A 7 -5.55 -1.73 1.31
C ILE A 7 -6.89 -1.51 2.02
N THR A 8 -7.12 -2.30 3.06
CA THR A 8 -8.32 -2.28 3.91
C THR A 8 -8.03 -1.68 5.29
N GLY A 9 -9.04 -1.60 6.17
CA GLY A 9 -8.91 -1.03 7.52
C GLY A 9 -8.13 -1.86 8.55
N SER A 10 -7.34 -2.86 8.13
CA SER A 10 -6.46 -3.59 9.04
C SER A 10 -5.15 -2.83 9.23
N GLY A 11 -4.82 -2.50 10.48
CA GLY A 11 -3.52 -1.92 10.84
C GLY A 11 -2.43 -2.97 11.10
N ASP A 12 -2.80 -4.25 11.20
CA ASP A 12 -1.82 -5.30 11.43
C ASP A 12 -0.85 -5.39 10.25
N LYS A 13 0.44 -5.33 10.56
CA LYS A 13 1.56 -5.38 9.60
C LYS A 13 1.52 -4.38 8.45
N LEU A 14 0.74 -3.30 8.57
CA LEU A 14 0.51 -2.37 7.46
C LEU A 14 1.82 -1.78 6.93
N THR A 15 2.72 -1.35 7.81
CA THR A 15 4.03 -0.81 7.41
C THR A 15 4.84 -1.86 6.64
N GLU A 16 4.91 -3.10 7.13
CA GLU A 16 5.67 -4.15 6.47
C GLU A 16 5.05 -4.51 5.10
N CYS A 17 3.72 -4.52 5.00
CA CYS A 17 3.03 -4.76 3.74
C CYS A 17 3.30 -3.66 2.71
N VAL A 18 3.29 -2.38 3.11
CA VAL A 18 3.59 -1.24 2.23
C VAL A 18 5.05 -1.29 1.77
N THR A 19 6.00 -1.49 2.70
CA THR A 19 7.42 -1.61 2.36
C THR A 19 7.67 -2.78 1.41
N PHE A 20 7.08 -3.95 1.67
CA PHE A 20 7.23 -5.12 0.82
C PHE A 20 6.68 -4.90 -0.59
N MET A 21 5.52 -4.23 -0.72
CA MET A 21 4.96 -3.84 -2.01
C MET A 21 5.92 -2.93 -2.79
N GLU A 22 6.52 -1.93 -2.16
CA GLU A 22 7.50 -1.05 -2.82
C GLU A 22 8.76 -1.80 -3.28
N GLU A 23 9.30 -2.66 -2.42
CA GLU A 23 10.48 -3.49 -2.73
C GLU A 23 10.22 -4.40 -3.92
N LEU A 24 9.07 -5.10 -3.93
CA LEU A 24 8.63 -5.92 -5.06
C LEU A 24 8.51 -5.12 -6.35
N THR A 25 7.91 -3.93 -6.26
CA THR A 25 7.70 -3.05 -7.42
C THR A 25 9.03 -2.68 -8.05
N LYS A 26 10.03 -2.31 -7.25
CA LYS A 26 11.38 -1.95 -7.69
C LYS A 26 12.16 -3.16 -8.21
N ALA A 27 12.14 -4.27 -7.49
CA ALA A 27 12.93 -5.46 -7.82
C ALA A 27 12.51 -6.12 -9.15
N TYR A 28 11.23 -6.03 -9.51
CA TYR A 28 10.68 -6.71 -10.68
C TYR A 28 10.07 -5.78 -11.74
N ASN A 29 10.28 -4.46 -11.62
CA ASN A 29 9.72 -3.43 -12.52
C ASN A 29 8.21 -3.64 -12.77
N LEU A 30 7.44 -3.75 -11.68
CA LEU A 30 6.00 -4.04 -11.72
C LEU A 30 5.19 -2.76 -11.89
N GLU A 31 4.04 -2.88 -12.56
CA GLU A 31 3.04 -1.81 -12.61
C GLU A 31 1.98 -2.09 -11.53
N VAL A 32 2.11 -1.43 -10.38
CA VAL A 32 1.21 -1.62 -9.23
C VAL A 32 0.23 -0.45 -9.13
N HIS A 33 -1.06 -0.77 -9.04
CA HIS A 33 -2.14 0.20 -8.83
C HIS A 33 -2.76 -0.01 -7.45
N VAL A 34 -2.68 1.00 -6.58
CA VAL A 34 -3.19 0.91 -5.21
C VAL A 34 -4.66 1.33 -5.14
N TYR A 35 -5.47 0.52 -4.46
CA TYR A 35 -6.89 0.78 -4.23
C TYR A 35 -7.17 0.82 -2.73
N LEU A 36 -7.79 1.92 -2.27
CA LEU A 36 -8.01 2.17 -0.85
C LEU A 36 -9.50 2.09 -0.52
N SER A 37 -9.85 1.29 0.49
CA SER A 37 -11.16 1.41 1.17
C SER A 37 -11.24 2.68 2.01
N LYS A 38 -12.44 3.07 2.44
CA LYS A 38 -12.63 4.23 3.35
C LYS A 38 -11.83 4.06 4.63
N GLU A 39 -11.86 2.86 5.20
CA GLU A 39 -11.18 2.49 6.44
C GLU A 39 -9.66 2.38 6.21
N GLY A 40 -9.23 1.89 5.05
CA GLY A 40 -7.82 1.86 4.67
C GLY A 40 -7.19 3.26 4.64
N VAL A 41 -7.91 4.27 4.15
CA VAL A 41 -7.45 5.67 4.21
C VAL A 41 -7.27 6.14 5.66
N VAL A 42 -8.15 5.74 6.58
CA VAL A 42 -8.04 6.12 8.01
C VAL A 42 -6.80 5.51 8.64
N VAL A 43 -6.58 4.20 8.43
CA VAL A 43 -5.43 3.51 9.01
C VAL A 43 -4.12 4.01 8.41
N LEU A 44 -4.04 4.20 7.08
CA LEU A 44 -2.85 4.76 6.44
C LEU A 44 -2.48 6.16 6.98
N LYS A 45 -3.47 6.99 7.32
CA LYS A 45 -3.22 8.29 7.97
C LYS A 45 -2.65 8.11 9.38
N PHE A 46 -3.19 7.17 10.16
CA PHE A 46 -2.73 6.89 11.52
C PHE A 46 -1.26 6.46 11.53
N TYR A 47 -0.86 5.62 10.57
CA TYR A 47 0.51 5.15 10.40
C TYR A 47 1.40 6.13 9.61
N LYS A 48 0.86 7.26 9.13
CA LYS A 48 1.55 8.27 8.29
C LYS A 48 2.06 7.75 6.93
N LEU A 49 1.51 6.63 6.44
CA LEU A 49 1.88 5.96 5.19
C LEU A 49 1.02 6.39 3.98
N LEU A 50 0.02 7.25 4.17
CA LEU A 50 -0.92 7.60 3.10
C LEU A 50 -0.23 8.25 1.88
N LYS A 51 0.87 8.97 2.09
CA LYS A 51 1.62 9.61 0.99
C LYS A 51 2.38 8.58 0.16
N ASP A 52 3.00 7.62 0.85
CA ASP A 52 3.82 6.58 0.23
C ASP A 52 3.04 5.67 -0.73
N VAL A 53 1.71 5.59 -0.57
CA VAL A 53 0.83 4.75 -1.41
C VAL A 53 -0.02 5.52 -2.42
N LYS A 54 0.02 6.86 -2.41
CA LYS A 54 -0.80 7.71 -3.30
C LYS A 54 -0.01 8.43 -4.39
N ASP A 55 1.31 8.47 -4.25
CA ASP A 55 2.24 9.05 -5.23
C ASP A 55 2.79 7.97 -6.17
#